data_AF-A0A8B7UAZ2-F1
#
_entry.id   AF-A0A8B7UAZ2-F1
#
_cell.length_a   1.000
_cell.length_b   1.000
_cell.length_c   1.000
_cell.angle_alpha   90.00
_cell.angle_beta   90.00
_cell.angle_gamma   90.00
#
_symmetry.space_group_name_H-M   'P 1'
#
loop_
_entity.id
_entity.type
_entity.pdbx_description
1 polymer ?
#
loop_
_entity_poly.entity_id
_entity_poly.type
_entity_poly.pdbx_seq_one_letter_code
_entity_poly.pdbx_strand_id
1 'polypeptide(L)'
;MQFSGGMRRKLRLAGDQKSACYPHSLQFYLQPPSENISLIEFESLAIDRLKLLKTVENLGVSYVKGTEQYQSKLENEIRRLKFSFRENLEDEYEPRRKDHISHFILRLAYCQSEDLRRWFIQQEMDLLRFRFSILPKDKIQNFLKDSHLQFEALTARSLPAVQSDERLQPLLSHLSHSYTGQDYSTQRNTGKISLDQIDSLSAKSFPPCMRQLHKALRENHHLRHGGRMQYGLFLKGIGLTLEQALQFWKQEFIRGKMDPDKFDKGYSYNIRHSFGKEGKRTDYTPFSCLKIILTNPPGQGDYHGCPFRHSDPELLKQKLQSYKISPGGISQILDLVKGTHYQVACQKYFEMTHNVDDCGFSLNHPNQFFLESQRLLTGGKDIKKESIHPETPQPKPSVQKPKDASSALASLNSSLDMDLEGLEEYFST
;
A
#
# COMPACT_ATOMS: atom_id res chain seq x y z
N MET A 1 -64.88 -41.25 16.84
CA MET A 1 -64.36 -39.89 16.59
C MET A 1 -62.95 -39.82 17.15
N GLN A 2 -61.94 -39.84 16.29
CA GLN A 2 -60.52 -39.75 16.64
C GLN A 2 -60.01 -38.36 16.25
N PHE A 3 -59.32 -37.68 17.17
CA PHE A 3 -58.70 -36.37 16.96
C PHE A 3 -57.34 -36.53 16.30
N SER A 4 -57.12 -35.87 15.17
CA SER A 4 -55.83 -35.78 14.48
C SER A 4 -55.21 -34.40 14.73
N GLY A 5 -54.01 -34.37 15.30
CA GLY A 5 -53.24 -33.14 15.54
C GLY A 5 -52.67 -32.55 14.25
N GLY A 6 -53.01 -31.30 13.96
CA GLY A 6 -52.42 -30.51 12.87
C GLY A 6 -51.08 -29.92 13.26
N MET A 7 -50.02 -30.26 12.53
CA MET A 7 -48.71 -29.60 12.60
C MET A 7 -48.84 -28.12 12.21
N ARG A 8 -48.50 -27.21 13.13
CA ARG A 8 -48.22 -25.80 12.83
C ARG A 8 -46.97 -25.71 11.93
N ARG A 9 -47.14 -25.28 10.69
CA ARG A 9 -46.04 -24.83 9.82
C ARG A 9 -45.34 -23.63 10.49
N LYS A 10 -44.06 -23.81 10.85
CA LYS A 10 -43.14 -22.70 11.19
C LYS A 10 -43.00 -21.80 9.95
N LEU A 11 -43.35 -20.51 10.07
CA LEU A 11 -43.07 -19.51 9.04
C LEU A 11 -41.53 -19.36 8.91
N ARG A 12 -40.98 -19.70 7.75
CA ARG A 12 -39.68 -19.21 7.27
C ARG A 12 -39.95 -17.86 6.61
N LEU A 13 -39.57 -16.73 7.21
CA LEU A 13 -39.93 -15.40 6.67
C LEU A 13 -38.85 -14.30 6.78
N ALA A 14 -37.58 -14.64 6.95
CA ALA A 14 -36.51 -13.62 6.90
C ALA A 14 -35.33 -13.99 5.98
N GLY A 15 -35.02 -15.27 5.82
CA GLY A 15 -33.94 -15.74 4.94
C GLY A 15 -34.27 -15.66 3.44
N ASP A 16 -35.53 -15.94 3.07
CA ASP A 16 -35.94 -16.02 1.66
C ASP A 16 -36.01 -14.65 0.95
N GLN A 17 -36.31 -13.56 1.68
CA GLN A 17 -36.35 -12.21 1.08
C GLN A 17 -34.96 -11.64 0.78
N LYS A 18 -33.95 -11.97 1.58
CA LYS A 18 -32.57 -11.50 1.37
C LYS A 18 -31.97 -12.11 0.11
N SER A 19 -32.10 -13.42 -0.05
CA SER A 19 -31.58 -14.15 -1.22
C SER A 19 -32.29 -13.75 -2.52
N ALA A 20 -33.55 -13.28 -2.45
CA ALA A 20 -34.27 -12.75 -3.62
C ALA A 20 -33.67 -11.44 -4.16
N CYS A 21 -33.03 -10.62 -3.32
CA CYS A 21 -32.43 -9.34 -3.74
C CYS A 21 -31.14 -9.55 -4.55
N TYR A 22 -30.44 -10.66 -4.30
CA TYR A 22 -29.23 -11.05 -5.01
C TYR A 22 -29.30 -12.51 -5.46
N PRO A 23 -30.03 -12.83 -6.55
CA PRO A 23 -30.28 -14.20 -6.96
C PRO A 23 -29.06 -14.89 -7.61
N HIS A 24 -28.12 -14.12 -8.16
CA HIS A 24 -26.96 -14.63 -8.90
C HIS A 24 -25.64 -14.09 -8.34
N SER A 25 -24.56 -14.88 -8.49
CA SER A 25 -23.19 -14.43 -8.21
C SER A 25 -22.67 -13.40 -9.22
N LEU A 26 -23.28 -13.34 -10.41
CA LEU A 26 -23.06 -12.33 -11.43
C LEU A 26 -24.17 -11.27 -11.39
N GLN A 27 -23.79 -10.01 -11.66
CA GLN A 27 -24.71 -8.89 -11.71
C GLN A 27 -24.29 -7.90 -12.82
N PHE A 28 -25.26 -7.23 -13.44
CA PHE A 28 -25.01 -6.14 -14.39
C PHE A 28 -25.00 -4.74 -13.75
N TYR A 29 -25.19 -4.66 -12.44
CA TYR A 29 -25.16 -3.41 -11.67
C TYR A 29 -26.04 -2.30 -12.28
N LEU A 30 -27.26 -2.66 -12.69
CA LEU A 30 -28.20 -1.76 -13.37
C LEU A 30 -28.91 -0.81 -12.39
N GLN A 31 -29.31 -1.33 -11.23
CA GLN A 31 -30.06 -0.57 -10.22
C GLN A 31 -29.14 -0.23 -9.04
N PRO A 32 -29.11 1.03 -8.57
CA PRO A 32 -28.29 1.40 -7.42
C PRO A 32 -28.82 0.76 -6.12
N PRO A 33 -27.94 0.46 -5.15
CA PRO A 33 -28.36 -0.03 -3.85
C PRO A 33 -29.16 1.05 -3.11
N SER A 34 -30.28 0.64 -2.48
CA SER A 34 -31.17 1.52 -1.71
C SER A 34 -30.96 1.44 -0.19
N GLU A 35 -30.01 0.61 0.24
CA GLU A 35 -29.71 0.40 1.65
C GLU A 35 -28.77 1.47 2.20
N ASN A 36 -28.90 1.72 3.51
CA ASN A 36 -28.01 2.63 4.23
C ASN A 36 -26.91 1.81 4.92
N ILE A 37 -25.66 2.25 4.77
CA ILE A 37 -24.49 1.64 5.39
C ILE A 37 -23.73 2.65 6.25
N SER A 38 -22.93 2.16 7.20
CA SER A 38 -22.05 3.03 7.98
C SER A 38 -20.91 3.57 7.10
N LEU A 39 -20.32 4.71 7.47
CA LEU A 39 -19.15 5.26 6.76
C LEU A 39 -17.93 4.32 6.81
N ILE A 40 -17.77 3.59 7.93
CA ILE A 40 -16.69 2.60 8.09
C ILE A 40 -16.88 1.45 7.11
N GLU A 41 -18.12 0.97 6.95
CA GLU A 41 -18.44 -0.08 5.97
C GLU A 41 -18.28 0.44 4.54
N PHE A 42 -18.74 1.66 4.24
CA PHE A 42 -18.57 2.31 2.95
C PHE A 42 -17.08 2.36 2.53
N GLU A 43 -16.22 2.82 3.44
CA GLU A 43 -14.78 2.90 3.22
C GLU A 43 -14.16 1.51 3.00
N SER A 44 -14.49 0.54 3.87
CA SER A 44 -14.01 -0.84 3.77
C SER A 44 -14.39 -1.50 2.43
N LEU A 45 -15.65 -1.33 2.00
CA LEU A 45 -16.15 -1.86 0.72
C LEU A 45 -15.43 -1.24 -0.48
N ALA A 46 -15.20 0.08 -0.45
CA ALA A 46 -14.47 0.78 -1.49
C ALA A 46 -13.02 0.30 -1.61
N ILE A 47 -12.33 0.22 -0.46
CA ILE A 47 -10.93 -0.22 -0.37
C ILE A 47 -10.78 -1.66 -0.86
N ASP A 48 -11.67 -2.57 -0.44
CA ASP A 48 -11.60 -3.98 -0.84
C ASP A 48 -11.87 -4.17 -2.34
N ARG A 49 -12.86 -3.49 -2.93
CA ARG A 49 -13.08 -3.59 -4.39
C ARG A 49 -11.92 -2.98 -5.16
N LEU A 50 -11.36 -1.87 -4.67
CA LEU A 50 -10.20 -1.27 -5.30
C LEU A 50 -8.99 -2.22 -5.30
N LYS A 51 -8.74 -2.93 -4.19
CA LYS A 51 -7.70 -3.98 -4.15
C LYS A 51 -7.94 -5.06 -5.20
N LEU A 52 -9.18 -5.50 -5.35
CA LEU A 52 -9.55 -6.49 -6.37
C LEU A 52 -9.27 -5.96 -7.78
N LEU A 53 -9.76 -4.77 -8.13
CA LEU A 53 -9.57 -4.21 -9.47
C LEU A 53 -8.10 -3.90 -9.79
N LYS A 54 -7.31 -3.43 -8.82
CA LYS A 54 -5.84 -3.29 -9.00
C LYS A 54 -5.15 -4.63 -9.17
N THR A 55 -5.65 -5.70 -8.55
CA THR A 55 -5.13 -7.05 -8.79
C THR A 55 -5.47 -7.55 -10.19
N VAL A 56 -6.69 -7.28 -10.67
CA VAL A 56 -7.10 -7.58 -12.06
C VAL A 56 -6.16 -6.88 -13.05
N GLU A 57 -5.86 -5.60 -12.83
CA GLU A 57 -4.89 -4.85 -13.64
C GLU A 57 -3.50 -5.49 -13.60
N ASN A 58 -2.93 -5.70 -12.41
CA ASN A 58 -1.58 -6.24 -12.25
C ASN A 58 -1.45 -7.63 -12.89
N LEU A 59 -2.44 -8.51 -12.71
CA LEU A 59 -2.44 -9.83 -13.33
C LEU A 59 -2.60 -9.74 -14.85
N GLY A 60 -3.39 -8.79 -15.36
CA GLY A 60 -3.56 -8.55 -16.80
C GLY A 60 -2.31 -8.00 -17.48
N VAL A 61 -1.41 -7.37 -16.73
CA VAL A 61 -0.10 -6.90 -17.21
C VAL A 61 0.95 -8.02 -17.11
N SER A 62 0.97 -8.77 -16.00
CA SER A 62 1.99 -9.79 -15.75
C SER A 62 1.73 -11.12 -16.46
N TYR A 63 0.47 -11.44 -16.78
CA TYR A 63 0.07 -12.73 -17.33
C TYR A 63 -0.89 -12.57 -18.51
N VAL A 64 -0.89 -13.57 -19.40
CA VAL A 64 -1.89 -13.66 -20.46
C VAL A 64 -3.23 -14.07 -19.86
N LYS A 65 -4.28 -13.29 -20.14
CA LYS A 65 -5.66 -13.56 -19.69
C LYS A 65 -6.12 -14.94 -20.17
N GLY A 66 -6.71 -15.72 -19.27
CA GLY A 66 -7.18 -17.08 -19.55
C GLY A 66 -6.18 -18.20 -19.27
N THR A 67 -4.92 -17.88 -18.97
CA THR A 67 -3.96 -18.87 -18.47
C THR A 67 -4.34 -19.37 -17.07
N GLU A 68 -3.91 -20.57 -16.71
CA GLU A 68 -4.16 -21.16 -15.38
C GLU A 68 -3.58 -20.30 -14.25
N GLN A 69 -2.40 -19.72 -14.46
CA GLN A 69 -1.74 -18.82 -13.51
C GLN A 69 -2.58 -17.55 -13.26
N TYR A 70 -3.05 -16.91 -14.33
CA TYR A 70 -3.96 -15.76 -14.23
C TYR A 70 -5.23 -16.13 -13.47
N GLN A 71 -5.85 -17.24 -13.85
CA GLN A 71 -7.12 -17.69 -13.30
C GLN A 71 -7.01 -18.02 -11.80
N SER A 72 -6.00 -18.82 -11.43
CA SER A 72 -5.75 -19.24 -10.05
C SER A 72 -5.44 -18.06 -9.12
N LYS A 73 -4.58 -17.13 -9.55
CA LYS A 73 -4.22 -15.95 -8.76
C LYS A 73 -5.41 -15.01 -8.55
N LEU A 74 -6.20 -14.77 -9.60
CA LEU A 74 -7.39 -13.94 -9.49
C LEU A 74 -8.47 -14.58 -8.60
N GLU A 75 -8.67 -15.89 -8.73
CA GLU A 75 -9.57 -16.65 -7.84
C GLU A 75 -9.15 -16.54 -6.37
N ASN A 76 -7.86 -16.73 -6.08
CA ASN A 76 -7.33 -16.65 -4.71
C ASN A 76 -7.58 -15.26 -4.11
N GLU A 77 -7.42 -14.20 -4.90
CA GLU A 77 -7.66 -12.83 -4.43
C GLU A 77 -9.14 -12.56 -4.17
N ILE A 78 -10.03 -13.01 -5.06
CA ILE A 78 -11.49 -12.89 -4.86
C ILE A 78 -11.92 -13.60 -3.57
N ARG A 79 -11.39 -14.80 -3.33
CA ARG A 79 -11.63 -15.56 -2.09
C ARG A 79 -11.09 -14.83 -0.86
N ARG A 80 -9.86 -14.31 -0.92
CA ARG A 80 -9.19 -13.58 0.17
C ARG A 80 -9.97 -12.32 0.57
N LEU A 81 -10.47 -11.58 -0.42
CA LEU A 81 -11.26 -10.36 -0.22
C LEU A 81 -12.76 -10.66 0.02
N LYS A 82 -13.17 -11.94 0.05
CA LYS A 82 -14.55 -12.38 0.29
C LYS A 82 -15.57 -11.80 -0.70
N PHE A 83 -15.18 -11.66 -1.97
CA PHE A 83 -16.11 -11.31 -3.04
C PHE A 83 -16.81 -12.55 -3.59
N SER A 84 -17.99 -12.35 -4.18
CA SER A 84 -18.73 -13.40 -4.85
C SER A 84 -17.92 -14.02 -5.99
N PHE A 85 -17.86 -15.36 -6.04
CA PHE A 85 -17.06 -16.14 -6.99
C PHE A 85 -17.84 -17.31 -7.59
N ARG A 86 -18.13 -18.33 -6.77
CA ARG A 86 -18.89 -19.53 -7.11
C ARG A 86 -19.89 -19.82 -6.01
N GLU A 87 -21.04 -20.34 -6.42
CA GLU A 87 -22.09 -20.67 -5.47
C GLU A 87 -21.61 -21.74 -4.47
N ASN A 88 -21.75 -21.47 -3.18
CA ASN A 88 -21.44 -22.40 -2.09
C ASN A 88 -22.61 -22.39 -1.10
N LEU A 89 -22.99 -23.58 -0.63
CA LEU A 89 -24.33 -23.87 -0.14
C LEU A 89 -24.84 -23.08 1.08
N GLU A 90 -24.00 -22.32 1.79
CA GLU A 90 -24.45 -21.50 2.93
C GLU A 90 -23.84 -20.09 2.90
N ASP A 91 -24.73 -19.08 2.92
CA ASP A 91 -24.49 -17.65 3.12
C ASP A 91 -23.78 -16.84 2.00
N GLU A 92 -24.33 -16.89 0.79
CA GLU A 92 -23.86 -16.09 -0.35
C GLU A 92 -24.42 -14.65 -0.42
N TYR A 93 -25.36 -14.30 0.45
CA TYR A 93 -25.96 -12.97 0.43
C TYR A 93 -24.92 -11.87 0.65
N GLU A 94 -24.04 -12.02 1.65
CA GLU A 94 -23.05 -10.99 1.98
C GLU A 94 -22.00 -10.77 0.89
N PRO A 95 -21.37 -11.80 0.28
CA PRO A 95 -20.48 -11.60 -0.85
C PRO A 95 -21.15 -10.95 -2.07
N ARG A 96 -22.42 -11.27 -2.36
CA ARG A 96 -23.18 -10.67 -3.47
C ARG A 96 -23.56 -9.22 -3.16
N ARG A 97 -23.97 -8.94 -1.92
CA ARG A 97 -24.24 -7.58 -1.41
C ARG A 97 -23.00 -6.70 -1.46
N LYS A 98 -21.87 -7.21 -0.94
CA LYS A 98 -20.55 -6.57 -1.00
C LYS A 98 -20.17 -6.22 -2.43
N ASP A 99 -20.33 -7.16 -3.36
CA ASP A 99 -20.05 -6.96 -4.77
C ASP A 99 -20.96 -5.88 -5.40
N HIS A 100 -22.24 -5.86 -5.09
CA HIS A 100 -23.15 -4.86 -5.61
C HIS A 100 -22.79 -3.44 -5.12
N ILE A 101 -22.69 -3.26 -3.81
CA ILE A 101 -22.52 -1.93 -3.20
C ILE A 101 -21.16 -1.35 -3.55
N SER A 102 -20.10 -2.13 -3.41
CA SER A 102 -18.74 -1.66 -3.66
C SER A 102 -18.56 -1.20 -5.11
N HIS A 103 -19.26 -1.80 -6.08
CA HIS A 103 -19.28 -1.34 -7.47
C HIS A 103 -19.79 0.10 -7.56
N PHE A 104 -20.96 0.36 -6.99
CA PHE A 104 -21.57 1.69 -7.01
C PHE A 104 -20.76 2.71 -6.22
N ILE A 105 -20.13 2.33 -5.12
CA ILE A 105 -19.20 3.20 -4.40
C ILE A 105 -18.03 3.62 -5.30
N LEU A 106 -17.38 2.67 -5.98
CA LEU A 106 -16.28 3.00 -6.88
C LEU A 106 -16.72 3.78 -8.11
N ARG A 107 -17.95 3.61 -8.62
CA ARG A 107 -18.49 4.47 -9.68
C ARG A 107 -18.48 5.94 -9.29
N LEU A 108 -18.73 6.27 -8.02
CA LEU A 108 -18.67 7.65 -7.53
C LEU A 108 -17.23 8.20 -7.57
N ALA A 109 -16.24 7.40 -7.16
CA ALA A 109 -14.84 7.82 -7.16
C ALA A 109 -14.26 7.91 -8.59
N TYR A 110 -14.55 6.94 -9.45
CA TYR A 110 -13.93 6.81 -10.77
C TYR A 110 -14.71 7.48 -11.91
N CYS A 111 -15.83 8.16 -11.63
CA CYS A 111 -16.52 8.95 -12.64
C CYS A 111 -15.94 10.37 -12.84
N GLN A 112 -15.02 10.80 -11.98
CA GLN A 112 -14.49 12.17 -11.90
C GLN A 112 -13.72 12.62 -13.15
N SER A 113 -12.99 11.71 -13.79
CA SER A 113 -12.28 11.98 -15.05
C SER A 113 -12.53 10.88 -16.06
N GLU A 114 -12.28 11.18 -17.34
CA GLU A 114 -12.43 10.20 -18.42
C GLU A 114 -11.43 9.05 -18.28
N ASP A 115 -10.20 9.34 -17.87
CA ASP A 115 -9.15 8.33 -17.69
C ASP A 115 -9.48 7.36 -16.56
N LEU A 116 -9.92 7.87 -15.40
CA LEU A 116 -10.37 7.04 -14.28
C LEU A 116 -11.56 6.17 -14.69
N ARG A 117 -12.48 6.72 -15.48
CA ARG A 117 -13.66 6.00 -15.97
C ARG A 117 -13.28 4.88 -16.94
N ARG A 118 -12.38 5.16 -17.88
CA ARG A 118 -11.86 4.15 -18.82
C ARG A 118 -11.15 3.03 -18.08
N TRP A 119 -10.29 3.37 -17.11
CA TRP A 119 -9.63 2.39 -16.26
C TRP A 119 -10.63 1.51 -15.52
N PHE A 120 -11.61 2.14 -14.84
CA PHE A 120 -12.62 1.43 -14.06
C PHE A 120 -13.44 0.47 -14.93
N ILE A 121 -13.94 0.95 -16.07
CA ILE A 121 -14.69 0.11 -17.03
C ILE A 121 -13.83 -1.06 -17.49
N GLN A 122 -12.57 -0.82 -17.85
CA GLN A 122 -11.68 -1.87 -18.33
C GLN A 122 -11.49 -2.97 -17.28
N GLN A 123 -11.17 -2.62 -16.02
CA GLN A 123 -10.96 -3.61 -14.97
C GLN A 123 -12.25 -4.35 -14.57
N GLU A 124 -13.39 -3.65 -14.52
CA GLU A 124 -14.70 -4.27 -14.26
C GLU A 124 -15.11 -5.24 -15.37
N MET A 125 -14.88 -4.86 -16.64
CA MET A 125 -15.15 -5.76 -17.77
C MET A 125 -14.27 -7.00 -17.73
N ASP A 126 -13.00 -6.86 -17.35
CA ASP A 126 -12.10 -8.01 -17.22
C ASP A 126 -12.50 -8.92 -16.05
N LEU A 127 -12.91 -8.35 -14.92
CA LEU A 127 -13.48 -9.11 -13.79
C LEU A 127 -14.76 -9.85 -14.20
N LEU A 128 -15.65 -9.19 -14.96
CA LEU A 128 -16.87 -9.81 -15.49
C LEU A 128 -16.54 -10.95 -16.44
N ARG A 129 -15.62 -10.77 -17.39
CA ARG A 129 -15.18 -11.82 -18.32
C ARG A 129 -14.64 -13.03 -17.58
N PHE A 130 -13.80 -12.81 -16.57
CA PHE A 130 -13.29 -13.87 -15.71
C PHE A 130 -14.42 -14.61 -15.02
N ARG A 131 -15.31 -13.91 -14.30
CA ARG A 131 -16.46 -14.51 -13.60
C ARG A 131 -17.40 -15.27 -14.54
N PHE A 132 -17.59 -14.76 -15.76
CA PHE A 132 -18.38 -15.45 -16.78
C PHE A 132 -17.69 -16.74 -17.25
N SER A 133 -16.36 -16.75 -17.39
CA SER A 133 -15.60 -17.91 -17.87
C SER A 133 -15.57 -19.09 -16.90
N ILE A 134 -15.66 -18.83 -15.59
CA ILE A 134 -15.58 -19.85 -14.53
C ILE A 134 -16.93 -20.45 -14.16
N LEU A 135 -18.04 -19.84 -14.58
CA LEU A 135 -19.37 -20.25 -14.17
C LEU A 135 -19.88 -21.41 -15.04
N PRO A 136 -20.57 -22.39 -14.41
CA PRO A 136 -21.25 -23.44 -15.15
C PRO A 136 -22.29 -22.90 -16.15
N LYS A 137 -22.47 -23.58 -17.28
CA LYS A 137 -23.37 -23.15 -18.36
C LYS A 137 -24.82 -22.98 -17.90
N ASP A 138 -25.29 -23.83 -16.99
CA ASP A 138 -26.64 -23.75 -16.41
C ASP A 138 -26.85 -22.46 -15.61
N LYS A 139 -25.83 -22.03 -14.83
CA LYS A 139 -25.88 -20.79 -14.05
C LYS A 139 -25.85 -19.56 -14.94
N ILE A 140 -25.04 -19.58 -15.99
CA ILE A 140 -25.03 -18.53 -17.01
C ILE A 140 -26.41 -18.42 -17.67
N GLN A 141 -27.02 -19.55 -18.04
CA GLN A 141 -28.35 -19.55 -18.65
C GLN A 141 -29.43 -19.00 -17.70
N ASN A 142 -29.40 -19.35 -16.42
CA ASN A 142 -30.34 -18.80 -15.43
C ASN A 142 -30.13 -17.29 -15.25
N PHE A 143 -28.88 -16.84 -15.10
CA PHE A 143 -28.55 -15.42 -15.03
C PHE A 143 -29.07 -14.64 -16.24
N LEU A 144 -28.86 -15.15 -17.46
CA LEU A 144 -29.30 -14.48 -18.69
C LEU A 144 -30.83 -14.44 -18.83
N LYS A 145 -31.55 -15.46 -18.36
CA LYS A 145 -33.03 -15.47 -18.36
C LYS A 145 -33.60 -14.38 -17.45
N ASP A 146 -33.01 -14.21 -16.27
CA ASP A 146 -33.50 -13.29 -15.25
C ASP A 146 -33.05 -11.83 -15.49
N SER A 147 -31.98 -11.63 -16.26
CA SER A 147 -31.35 -10.31 -16.44
C SER A 147 -32.07 -9.35 -17.40
N HIS A 148 -33.24 -9.73 -17.95
CA HIS A 148 -34.15 -8.90 -18.79
C HIS A 148 -33.49 -7.66 -19.43
N LEU A 149 -32.54 -7.88 -20.35
CA LEU A 149 -31.72 -6.80 -20.93
C LEU A 149 -32.58 -5.85 -21.78
N GLN A 150 -33.08 -4.78 -21.17
CA GLN A 150 -33.60 -3.59 -21.81
C GLN A 150 -32.61 -2.45 -21.57
N PHE A 151 -32.09 -1.85 -22.65
CA PHE A 151 -31.05 -0.83 -22.59
C PHE A 151 -31.67 0.57 -22.40
N GLU A 152 -31.41 1.21 -21.26
CA GLU A 152 -31.50 2.66 -21.11
C GLU A 152 -30.16 3.21 -20.63
N ALA A 153 -29.62 4.19 -21.36
CA ALA A 153 -28.33 4.81 -21.04
C ALA A 153 -28.48 5.75 -19.83
N LEU A 154 -28.03 5.29 -18.65
CA LEU A 154 -27.96 6.13 -17.46
C LEU A 154 -26.75 7.08 -17.53
N THR A 155 -27.00 8.31 -17.97
CA THR A 155 -26.05 9.43 -17.88
C THR A 155 -25.83 9.90 -16.43
N ALA A 156 -24.59 10.27 -16.10
CA ALA A 156 -24.11 10.78 -14.81
C ALA A 156 -24.69 12.15 -14.38
N ARG A 157 -26.02 12.31 -14.37
CA ARG A 157 -26.70 13.59 -14.11
C ARG A 157 -26.75 13.98 -12.63
N SER A 158 -26.50 13.05 -11.71
CA SER A 158 -26.62 13.24 -10.26
C SER A 158 -25.29 13.47 -9.51
N LEU A 159 -24.15 13.49 -10.21
CA LEU A 159 -22.83 13.64 -9.61
C LEU A 159 -22.64 14.94 -8.78
N PRO A 160 -23.16 16.12 -9.19
CA PRO A 160 -22.99 17.36 -8.42
C PRO A 160 -23.57 17.31 -7.00
N ALA A 161 -24.67 16.57 -6.79
CA ALA A 161 -25.31 16.45 -5.48
C ALA A 161 -24.53 15.53 -4.52
N VAL A 162 -23.82 14.53 -5.06
CA VAL A 162 -22.95 13.64 -4.26
C VAL A 162 -21.64 14.34 -3.93
N GLN A 163 -21.11 15.16 -4.83
CA GLN A 163 -19.92 15.97 -4.59
C GLN A 163 -20.16 17.08 -3.55
N SER A 164 -21.38 17.58 -3.35
CA SER A 164 -21.63 18.56 -2.28
C SER A 164 -21.61 17.97 -0.85
N ASP A 165 -21.55 16.64 -0.68
CA ASP A 165 -21.45 16.03 0.66
C ASP A 165 -19.99 16.04 1.15
N GLU A 166 -19.70 16.98 2.05
CA GLU A 166 -18.41 17.16 2.73
C GLU A 166 -17.84 15.87 3.35
N ARG A 167 -18.69 14.92 3.76
CA ARG A 167 -18.25 13.66 4.39
C ARG A 167 -17.68 12.67 3.38
N LEU A 168 -18.17 12.72 2.14
CA LEU A 168 -17.77 11.78 1.08
C LEU A 168 -16.57 12.29 0.29
N GLN A 169 -16.33 13.60 0.28
CA GLN A 169 -15.26 14.23 -0.49
C GLN A 169 -13.87 13.63 -0.22
N PRO A 170 -13.39 13.51 1.04
CA PRO A 170 -12.07 12.94 1.31
C PRO A 170 -11.94 11.48 0.87
N LEU A 171 -13.02 10.71 0.93
CA LEU A 171 -13.00 9.31 0.48
C LEU A 171 -12.95 9.24 -1.06
N LEU A 172 -13.81 9.99 -1.75
CA LEU A 172 -13.92 9.92 -3.21
C LEU A 172 -12.69 10.52 -3.92
N SER A 173 -12.10 11.59 -3.39
CA SER A 173 -10.90 12.21 -3.97
C SER A 173 -9.65 11.36 -3.73
N HIS A 174 -9.55 10.72 -2.56
CA HIS A 174 -8.35 9.97 -2.21
C HIS A 174 -8.37 8.53 -2.75
N LEU A 175 -9.53 7.91 -2.94
CA LEU A 175 -9.64 6.49 -3.34
C LEU A 175 -8.82 6.12 -4.59
N SER A 176 -8.69 6.99 -5.59
CA SER A 176 -7.86 6.75 -6.77
C SER A 176 -6.36 6.61 -6.45
N HIS A 177 -5.91 7.31 -5.40
CA HIS A 177 -4.52 7.41 -4.97
C HIS A 177 -4.23 6.69 -3.63
N SER A 178 -5.27 6.18 -2.97
CA SER A 178 -5.17 5.56 -1.65
C SER A 178 -4.26 4.33 -1.67
N TYR A 179 -3.38 4.28 -0.67
CA TYR A 179 -2.61 3.09 -0.37
C TYR A 179 -3.49 2.04 0.31
N THR A 180 -3.65 0.89 -0.34
CA THR A 180 -4.51 -0.20 0.14
C THR A 180 -3.72 -1.35 0.80
N GLY A 181 -2.40 -1.19 0.94
CA GLY A 181 -1.51 -2.19 1.54
C GLY A 181 -1.44 -2.11 3.06
N GLN A 182 -0.55 -2.92 3.64
CA GLN A 182 -0.31 -2.96 5.09
C GLN A 182 0.36 -1.68 5.60
N ASP A 183 -0.05 -1.20 6.77
CA ASP A 183 0.66 -0.11 7.46
C ASP A 183 1.96 -0.64 8.10
N TYR A 184 3.08 0.01 7.77
CA TYR A 184 4.42 -0.35 8.25
C TYR A 184 4.90 0.51 9.42
N SER A 185 4.04 1.33 10.02
CA SER A 185 4.40 2.22 11.14
C SER A 185 4.78 1.49 12.42
N THR A 186 4.21 0.30 12.65
CA THR A 186 4.27 -0.39 13.95
C THR A 186 4.91 -1.77 13.90
N GLN A 187 5.63 -2.12 12.83
CA GLN A 187 6.17 -3.47 12.69
C GLN A 187 7.25 -3.76 13.75
N ARG A 188 6.85 -4.42 14.84
CA ARG A 188 7.71 -4.85 15.96
C ARG A 188 8.46 -6.16 15.70
N ASN A 189 8.21 -6.82 14.57
CA ASN A 189 8.59 -8.21 14.34
C ASN A 189 9.58 -8.43 13.18
N THR A 190 10.10 -7.38 12.54
CA THR A 190 11.37 -7.55 11.81
C THR A 190 12.46 -7.74 12.84
N GLY A 191 13.12 -8.91 12.81
CA GLY A 191 14.22 -9.20 13.74
C GLY A 191 15.23 -8.05 13.78
N LYS A 192 15.84 -7.83 14.96
CA LYS A 192 16.73 -6.68 15.21
C LYS A 192 17.78 -6.57 14.11
N ILE A 193 17.65 -5.56 13.25
CA ILE A 193 18.65 -5.23 12.22
C ILE A 193 19.79 -4.50 12.91
N SER A 194 21.02 -4.97 12.73
CA SER A 194 22.21 -4.26 13.19
C SER A 194 22.69 -3.25 12.15
N LEU A 195 23.36 -2.17 12.59
CA LEU A 195 23.76 -1.08 11.69
C LEU A 195 24.79 -1.52 10.63
N ASP A 196 25.64 -2.47 10.97
CA ASP A 196 26.66 -3.06 10.09
C ASP A 196 26.04 -3.92 8.96
N GLN A 197 24.81 -4.41 9.13
CA GLN A 197 24.13 -5.20 8.11
C GLN A 197 23.51 -4.35 7.00
N ILE A 198 23.29 -3.05 7.22
CA ILE A 198 22.53 -2.19 6.32
C ILE A 198 23.16 -2.15 4.92
N ASP A 199 24.48 -2.09 4.81
CA ASP A 199 25.17 -2.05 3.51
C ASP A 199 24.92 -3.34 2.71
N SER A 200 24.97 -4.50 3.36
CA SER A 200 24.67 -5.81 2.77
C SER A 200 23.20 -5.93 2.37
N LEU A 201 22.29 -5.49 3.24
CA LEU A 201 20.84 -5.45 2.98
C LEU A 201 20.50 -4.50 1.83
N SER A 202 21.23 -3.41 1.66
CA SER A 202 20.99 -2.46 0.56
C SER A 202 21.20 -3.08 -0.82
N ALA A 203 22.14 -4.02 -0.92
CA ALA A 203 22.47 -4.70 -2.18
C ALA A 203 21.51 -5.84 -2.50
N LYS A 204 21.01 -6.54 -1.46
CA LYS A 204 20.24 -7.79 -1.62
C LYS A 204 18.74 -7.61 -1.42
N SER A 205 18.34 -6.75 -0.49
CA SER A 205 16.98 -6.71 0.04
C SER A 205 16.27 -5.38 -0.12
N PHE A 206 16.97 -4.31 -0.51
CA PHE A 206 16.32 -3.02 -0.74
C PHE A 206 15.76 -2.91 -2.15
N PRO A 207 14.55 -2.35 -2.32
CA PRO A 207 14.07 -1.99 -3.65
C PRO A 207 14.95 -0.88 -4.24
N PRO A 208 14.94 -0.69 -5.57
CA PRO A 208 15.81 0.28 -6.25
C PRO A 208 15.76 1.71 -5.67
N CYS A 209 14.59 2.17 -5.22
CA CYS A 209 14.45 3.49 -4.60
C CYS A 209 15.29 3.64 -3.32
N MET A 210 15.31 2.63 -2.46
CA MET A 210 16.06 2.66 -1.20
C MET A 210 17.54 2.32 -1.42
N ARG A 211 17.85 1.45 -2.38
CA ARG A 211 19.23 1.17 -2.81
C ARG A 211 19.92 2.42 -3.33
N GLN A 212 19.21 3.24 -4.13
CA GLN A 212 19.71 4.52 -4.62
C GLN A 212 19.98 5.51 -3.47
N LEU A 213 19.03 5.66 -2.55
CA LEU A 213 19.18 6.56 -1.39
C LEU A 213 20.34 6.14 -0.49
N HIS A 214 20.48 4.84 -0.23
CA HIS A 214 21.58 4.30 0.54
C HIS A 214 22.93 4.59 -0.14
N LYS A 215 23.06 4.29 -1.43
CA LYS A 215 24.27 4.58 -2.20
C LYS A 215 24.63 6.07 -2.17
N ALA A 216 23.66 6.94 -2.45
CA ALA A 216 23.86 8.39 -2.45
C ALA A 216 24.27 8.92 -1.07
N LEU A 217 23.70 8.37 0.01
CA LEU A 217 24.08 8.72 1.37
C LEU A 217 25.53 8.32 1.67
N ARG A 218 25.96 7.12 1.27
CA ARG A 218 27.34 6.64 1.49
C ARG A 218 28.37 7.36 0.62
N GLU A 219 27.99 7.81 -0.58
CA GLU A 219 28.88 8.52 -1.50
C GLU A 219 29.01 10.02 -1.19
N ASN A 220 27.90 10.68 -0.86
CA ASN A 220 27.87 12.13 -0.65
C ASN A 220 27.94 12.51 0.83
N HIS A 221 27.86 11.53 1.74
CA HIS A 221 27.77 11.71 3.18
C HIS A 221 26.63 12.63 3.64
N HIS A 222 25.61 12.82 2.79
CA HIS A 222 24.45 13.65 3.04
C HIS A 222 23.29 13.26 2.14
N LEU A 223 22.06 13.54 2.59
CA LEU A 223 20.85 13.49 1.78
C LEU A 223 20.01 14.76 2.00
N ARG A 224 19.41 15.25 0.92
CA ARG A 224 18.41 16.32 0.95
C ARG A 224 17.12 15.89 1.66
N HIS A 225 16.28 16.85 2.02
CA HIS A 225 15.10 16.64 2.87
C HIS A 225 14.23 15.46 2.41
N GLY A 226 13.78 15.45 1.15
CA GLY A 226 12.95 14.35 0.61
C GLY A 226 13.62 12.97 0.70
N GLY A 227 14.94 12.91 0.52
CA GLY A 227 15.71 11.67 0.69
C GLY A 227 15.83 11.21 2.13
N ARG A 228 16.03 12.15 3.08
CA ARG A 228 16.05 11.83 4.51
C ARG A 228 14.71 11.29 4.98
N MET A 229 13.60 11.86 4.51
CA MET A 229 12.25 11.40 4.88
C MET A 229 11.95 10.03 4.30
N GLN A 230 12.09 9.86 2.97
CA GLN A 230 11.79 8.59 2.31
C GLN A 230 12.64 7.43 2.85
N TYR A 231 13.95 7.64 3.01
CA TYR A 231 14.85 6.60 3.49
C TYR A 231 14.77 6.41 5.00
N GLY A 232 14.67 7.49 5.79
CA GLY A 232 14.60 7.42 7.24
C GLY A 232 13.36 6.68 7.74
N LEU A 233 12.19 6.95 7.14
CA LEU A 233 10.96 6.24 7.49
C LEU A 233 10.99 4.78 7.01
N PHE A 234 11.57 4.50 5.84
CA PHE A 234 11.79 3.12 5.40
C PHE A 234 12.68 2.35 6.40
N LEU A 235 13.79 2.94 6.85
CA LEU A 235 14.71 2.36 7.82
C LEU A 235 14.03 2.07 9.17
N LYS A 236 13.20 3.00 9.65
CA LYS A 236 12.33 2.78 10.81
C LYS A 236 11.40 1.58 10.58
N GLY A 237 10.73 1.52 9.42
CA GLY A 237 9.79 0.45 9.09
C GLY A 237 10.44 -0.93 8.92
N ILE A 238 11.74 -1.02 8.63
CA ILE A 238 12.46 -2.31 8.63
C ILE A 238 12.97 -2.68 10.03
N GLY A 239 12.86 -1.79 11.03
CA GLY A 239 13.10 -2.10 12.44
C GLY A 239 14.26 -1.36 13.10
N LEU A 240 14.84 -0.32 12.47
CA LEU A 240 15.84 0.50 13.17
C LEU A 240 15.18 1.23 14.35
N THR A 241 15.81 1.16 15.52
CA THR A 241 15.38 1.96 16.68
C THR A 241 15.76 3.43 16.52
N LEU A 242 15.18 4.29 17.35
CA LEU A 242 15.53 5.72 17.36
C LEU A 242 17.03 5.92 17.65
N GLU A 243 17.58 5.18 18.59
CA GLU A 243 19.00 5.26 18.98
C GLU A 243 19.89 4.85 17.80
N GLN A 244 19.54 3.76 17.13
CA GLN A 244 20.24 3.30 15.93
C GLN A 244 20.12 4.30 14.77
N ALA A 245 18.95 4.90 14.55
CA ALA A 245 18.74 5.89 13.51
C ALA A 245 19.58 7.16 13.77
N LEU A 246 19.59 7.69 14.99
CA LEU A 246 20.44 8.82 15.37
C LEU A 246 21.93 8.49 15.16
N GLN A 247 22.36 7.31 15.59
CA GLN A 247 23.74 6.86 15.38
C GLN A 247 24.08 6.74 13.89
N PHE A 248 23.22 6.12 13.10
CA PHE A 248 23.40 5.92 11.66
C PHE A 248 23.59 7.23 10.91
N TRP A 249 22.66 8.18 11.10
CA TRP A 249 22.73 9.49 10.43
C TRP A 249 23.90 10.35 10.93
N LYS A 250 24.14 10.37 12.25
CA LYS A 250 25.22 11.17 12.84
C LYS A 250 26.59 10.71 12.35
N GLN A 251 26.86 9.41 12.40
CA GLN A 251 28.14 8.86 11.93
C GLN A 251 28.38 9.17 10.45
N GLU A 252 27.35 9.03 9.61
CA GLU A 252 27.51 9.28 8.19
C GLU A 252 27.70 10.77 7.86
N PHE A 253 26.96 11.68 8.51
CA PHE A 253 27.09 13.12 8.25
C PHE A 253 28.43 13.68 8.76
N ILE A 254 28.97 13.14 9.86
CA ILE A 254 30.30 13.50 10.35
C ILE A 254 31.40 13.10 9.35
N ARG A 255 31.24 11.98 8.62
CA ARG A 255 32.16 11.61 7.52
C ARG A 255 32.16 12.68 6.41
N GLY A 256 31.01 13.32 6.19
CA GLY A 256 30.85 14.49 5.31
C GLY A 256 31.42 15.79 5.88
N LYS A 257 32.21 15.73 6.96
CA LYS A 257 32.77 16.86 7.69
C LYS A 257 31.69 17.78 8.31
N MET A 258 30.51 17.23 8.62
CA MET A 258 29.53 17.95 9.41
C MET A 258 30.01 18.06 10.86
N ASP A 259 29.87 19.25 11.42
CA ASP A 259 30.08 19.50 12.84
C ASP A 259 29.05 18.73 13.70
N PRO A 260 29.49 17.98 14.74
CA PRO A 260 28.58 17.20 15.58
C PRO A 260 27.49 18.03 16.27
N ASP A 261 27.78 19.26 16.69
CA ASP A 261 26.80 20.13 17.34
C ASP A 261 25.78 20.65 16.32
N LYS A 262 26.22 20.92 15.07
CA LYS A 262 25.31 21.24 13.96
C LYS A 262 24.34 20.09 13.67
N PHE A 263 24.81 18.84 13.75
CA PHE A 263 23.92 17.68 13.61
C PHE A 263 22.87 17.65 14.74
N ASP A 264 23.31 17.79 15.99
CA ASP A 264 22.43 17.70 17.15
C ASP A 264 21.38 18.82 17.18
N LYS A 265 21.72 20.03 16.71
CA LYS A 265 20.80 21.17 16.64
C LYS A 265 19.85 21.11 15.44
N GLY A 266 20.31 20.66 14.27
CA GLY A 266 19.53 20.75 13.02
C GLY A 266 18.85 19.46 12.56
N TYR A 267 19.35 18.28 12.94
CA TYR A 267 18.91 17.00 12.36
C TYR A 267 18.36 16.02 13.40
N SER A 268 18.91 16.01 14.62
CA SER A 268 18.44 15.11 15.69
C SER A 268 16.97 15.32 16.03
N TYR A 269 16.48 16.56 16.02
CA TYR A 269 15.06 16.88 16.23
C TYR A 269 14.17 16.21 15.19
N ASN A 270 14.46 16.43 13.90
CA ASN A 270 13.68 15.86 12.79
C ASN A 270 13.64 14.32 12.81
N ILE A 271 14.75 13.68 13.20
CA ILE A 271 14.80 12.22 13.36
C ILE A 271 13.91 11.77 14.53
N ARG A 272 13.98 12.42 15.70
CA ARG A 272 13.12 12.08 16.85
C ARG A 272 11.64 12.31 16.56
N HIS A 273 11.33 13.38 15.84
CA HIS A 273 9.98 13.69 15.36
C HIS A 273 9.45 12.58 14.43
N SER A 274 10.28 12.08 13.50
CA SER A 274 9.95 10.96 12.60
C SER A 274 9.59 9.66 13.34
N PHE A 275 10.08 9.50 14.57
CA PHE A 275 9.80 8.37 15.47
C PHE A 275 8.69 8.66 16.51
N GLY A 276 7.98 9.79 16.39
CA GLY A 276 6.86 10.14 17.27
C GLY A 276 7.26 10.49 18.70
N LYS A 277 8.54 10.81 18.97
CA LYS A 277 9.05 11.12 20.33
C LYS A 277 9.04 12.61 20.67
N GLU A 278 8.70 13.48 19.72
CA GLU A 278 8.63 14.94 19.89
C GLU A 278 7.35 15.49 19.23
N GLY A 279 6.91 16.71 19.59
CA GLY A 279 5.73 17.38 18.99
C GLY A 279 4.38 16.71 19.28
N LYS A 280 3.47 16.66 18.29
CA LYS A 280 2.13 16.02 18.37
C LYS A 280 2.19 14.49 18.58
N ARG A 281 3.39 13.90 18.65
CA ARG A 281 3.63 12.44 18.75
C ARG A 281 3.02 11.65 17.59
N THR A 282 3.00 12.25 16.40
CA THR A 282 2.55 11.57 15.19
C THR A 282 3.61 10.56 14.76
N ASP A 283 3.27 9.28 14.85
CA ASP A 283 4.14 8.18 14.44
C ASP A 283 4.12 8.08 12.91
N TYR A 284 5.04 8.78 12.23
CA TYR A 284 5.01 8.90 10.77
C TYR A 284 5.12 7.54 10.07
N THR A 285 4.21 7.33 9.13
CA THR A 285 4.10 6.11 8.33
C THR A 285 5.19 6.07 7.26
N PRO A 286 5.89 4.93 7.08
CA PRO A 286 6.74 4.71 5.92
C PRO A 286 5.99 4.98 4.61
N PHE A 287 6.68 5.55 3.62
CA PHE A 287 6.03 5.94 2.37
C PHE A 287 5.70 4.74 1.50
N SER A 288 4.45 4.70 1.02
CA SER A 288 3.99 3.73 0.03
C SER A 288 4.60 3.97 -1.35
N CYS A 289 4.55 2.95 -2.23
CA CYS A 289 5.02 3.11 -3.60
C CYS A 289 4.26 4.23 -4.33
N LEU A 290 2.93 4.31 -4.16
CA LEU A 290 2.11 5.35 -4.78
C LEU A 290 2.49 6.75 -4.29
N LYS A 291 2.71 6.93 -2.98
CA LYS A 291 3.18 8.21 -2.44
C LYS A 291 4.52 8.61 -3.08
N ILE A 292 5.48 7.68 -3.14
CA ILE A 292 6.80 7.93 -3.75
C ILE A 292 6.72 8.20 -5.26
N ILE A 293 5.73 7.65 -5.97
CA ILE A 293 5.57 7.80 -7.43
C ILE A 293 4.87 9.13 -7.78
N LEU A 294 3.86 9.52 -7.00
CA LEU A 294 2.93 10.60 -7.35
C LEU A 294 3.23 11.92 -6.64
N THR A 295 3.87 11.87 -5.47
CA THR A 295 4.17 13.06 -4.66
C THR A 295 5.67 13.36 -4.67
N ASN A 296 6.01 14.64 -4.62
CA ASN A 296 7.39 15.14 -4.56
C ASN A 296 8.35 14.50 -5.58
N PRO A 297 8.27 14.90 -6.86
CA PRO A 297 9.22 14.46 -7.87
C PRO A 297 10.63 15.00 -7.58
N PRO A 298 11.69 14.18 -7.71
CA PRO A 298 13.06 14.59 -7.42
C PRO A 298 13.60 15.61 -8.45
N GLY A 299 14.33 16.61 -7.96
CA GLY A 299 15.07 17.58 -8.78
C GLY A 299 16.57 17.25 -8.93
N GLN A 300 17.34 18.19 -9.47
CA GLN A 300 18.78 18.01 -9.60
C GLN A 300 19.47 17.95 -8.23
N GLY A 301 20.23 16.89 -8.00
CA GLY A 301 20.89 16.60 -6.72
C GLY A 301 20.00 15.87 -5.71
N ASP A 302 18.77 15.53 -6.08
CA ASP A 302 17.88 14.68 -5.31
C ASP A 302 17.97 13.21 -5.75
N TYR A 303 17.97 12.32 -4.77
CA TYR A 303 18.07 10.87 -4.97
C TYR A 303 16.81 10.12 -4.51
N HIS A 304 15.78 10.83 -4.06
CA HIS A 304 14.50 10.25 -3.64
C HIS A 304 13.58 9.96 -4.84
N GLY A 305 12.38 9.44 -4.58
CA GLY A 305 11.44 9.04 -5.61
C GLY A 305 11.60 7.57 -6.05
N CYS A 306 10.80 7.18 -7.04
CA CYS A 306 10.81 5.85 -7.65
C CYS A 306 11.70 5.84 -8.91
N PRO A 307 12.79 5.05 -8.97
CA PRO A 307 13.66 5.00 -10.16
C PRO A 307 12.93 4.62 -11.45
N PHE A 308 11.93 3.73 -11.36
CA PHE A 308 11.13 3.30 -12.52
C PHE A 308 10.23 4.41 -13.08
N ARG A 309 9.95 5.46 -12.30
CA ARG A 309 9.15 6.62 -12.72
C ARG A 309 10.01 7.84 -13.04
N HIS A 310 11.01 8.12 -12.21
CA HIS A 310 11.71 9.39 -12.17
C HIS A 310 13.11 9.37 -12.78
N SER A 311 13.73 8.20 -12.98
CA SER A 311 14.98 8.14 -13.75
C SER A 311 14.66 8.17 -15.24
N ASP A 312 15.48 8.87 -16.01
CA ASP A 312 15.41 8.77 -17.47
C ASP A 312 15.71 7.33 -17.93
N PRO A 313 15.19 6.89 -19.09
CA PRO A 313 15.31 5.50 -19.53
C PRO A 313 16.75 5.00 -19.68
N GLU A 314 17.68 5.84 -20.12
CA GLU A 314 19.06 5.41 -20.35
C GLU A 314 19.83 5.29 -19.03
N LEU A 315 19.65 6.24 -18.11
CA LEU A 315 20.18 6.13 -16.75
C LEU A 315 19.58 4.94 -16.00
N LEU A 316 18.28 4.68 -16.15
CA LEU A 316 17.63 3.51 -15.55
C LEU A 316 18.25 2.22 -16.08
N LYS A 317 18.47 2.12 -17.39
CA LYS A 317 19.14 0.98 -18.02
C LYS A 317 20.56 0.79 -17.46
N GLN A 318 21.36 1.85 -17.36
CA GLN A 318 22.70 1.80 -16.76
C GLN A 318 22.67 1.33 -15.29
N LYS A 319 21.71 1.83 -14.50
CA LYS A 319 21.51 1.39 -13.11
C LYS A 319 21.18 -0.10 -13.05
N LEU A 320 20.25 -0.59 -13.87
CA LEU A 320 19.87 -2.00 -13.90
C LEU A 320 21.03 -2.91 -14.36
N GLN A 321 21.85 -2.45 -15.31
CA GLN A 321 23.09 -3.15 -15.70
C GLN A 321 24.07 -3.26 -14.51
N SER A 322 24.25 -2.18 -13.74
CA SER A 322 25.08 -2.20 -12.53
C SER A 322 24.55 -3.16 -11.46
N TYR A 323 23.25 -3.43 -11.48
CA TYR A 323 22.58 -4.40 -10.60
C TYR A 323 22.65 -5.84 -11.15
N LYS A 324 23.39 -6.06 -12.24
CA LYS A 324 23.59 -7.36 -12.89
C LYS A 324 22.29 -8.00 -13.42
N ILE A 325 21.32 -7.17 -13.80
CA ILE A 325 20.13 -7.64 -14.51
C ILE A 325 20.50 -7.99 -15.96
N SER A 326 19.99 -9.11 -16.46
CA SER A 326 20.25 -9.55 -17.84
C SER A 326 19.70 -8.54 -18.87
N PRO A 327 20.33 -8.38 -20.05
CA PRO A 327 19.86 -7.44 -21.06
C PRO A 327 18.39 -7.67 -21.48
N GLY A 328 17.97 -8.93 -21.61
CA GLY A 328 16.57 -9.29 -21.88
C GLY A 328 15.64 -8.88 -20.75
N GLY A 329 16.06 -9.06 -19.49
CA GLY A 329 15.29 -8.63 -18.33
C GLY A 329 15.15 -7.11 -18.23
N ILE A 330 16.20 -6.37 -18.57
CA ILE A 330 16.16 -4.91 -18.65
C ILE A 330 15.14 -4.46 -19.70
N SER A 331 15.10 -5.09 -20.88
CA SER A 331 14.10 -4.77 -21.91
C SER A 331 12.67 -4.92 -21.37
N GLN A 332 12.37 -6.04 -20.70
CA GLN A 332 11.04 -6.28 -20.11
C GLN A 332 10.68 -5.21 -19.07
N ILE A 333 11.62 -4.83 -18.21
CA ILE A 333 11.42 -3.78 -17.21
C ILE A 333 11.14 -2.43 -17.88
N LEU A 334 11.89 -2.08 -18.92
CA LEU A 334 11.70 -0.81 -19.64
C LEU A 334 10.36 -0.76 -20.38
N ASP A 335 9.88 -1.89 -20.91
CA ASP A 335 8.56 -1.96 -21.56
C ASP A 335 7.43 -1.78 -20.54
N LEU A 336 7.56 -2.33 -19.33
CA LEU A 336 6.63 -2.06 -18.22
C LEU A 336 6.65 -0.58 -17.80
N VAL A 337 7.83 0.05 -17.78
CA VAL A 337 7.97 1.49 -17.49
C VAL A 337 7.29 2.34 -18.56
N LYS A 338 7.43 2.02 -19.85
CA LYS A 338 6.71 2.70 -20.94
C LYS A 338 5.20 2.58 -20.78
N GLY A 339 4.71 1.42 -20.33
CA GLY A 339 3.31 1.19 -19.97
C GLY A 339 2.86 1.84 -18.67
N THR A 340 3.72 2.61 -17.99
CA THR A 340 3.47 3.25 -16.68
C THR A 340 3.23 2.27 -15.52
N HIS A 341 3.59 0.99 -15.68
CA HIS A 341 3.43 -0.07 -14.69
C HIS A 341 4.65 -0.14 -13.74
N TYR A 342 4.98 0.97 -13.07
CA TYR A 342 6.23 1.13 -12.31
C TYR A 342 6.41 0.12 -11.17
N GLN A 343 5.33 -0.25 -10.49
CA GLN A 343 5.36 -1.24 -9.41
C GLN A 343 5.53 -2.67 -9.95
N VAL A 344 4.98 -2.95 -11.13
CA VAL A 344 5.17 -4.23 -11.83
C VAL A 344 6.60 -4.34 -12.35
N ALA A 345 7.18 -3.25 -12.85
CA ALA A 345 8.60 -3.17 -13.18
C ALA A 345 9.49 -3.47 -11.95
N CYS A 346 9.11 -2.98 -10.76
CA CYS A 346 9.79 -3.29 -9.51
C CYS A 346 9.62 -4.77 -9.07
N GLN A 347 8.45 -5.38 -9.30
CA GLN A 347 8.25 -6.84 -9.11
C GLN A 347 9.15 -7.63 -10.07
N LYS A 348 9.26 -7.20 -11.32
CA LYS A 348 10.11 -7.87 -12.30
C LYS A 348 11.58 -7.79 -11.93
N TYR A 349 12.01 -6.65 -11.38
CA TYR A 349 13.33 -6.51 -10.76
C TYR A 349 13.51 -7.49 -9.58
N PHE A 350 12.52 -7.59 -8.68
CA PHE A 350 12.57 -8.52 -7.55
C PHE A 350 12.77 -9.97 -8.00
N GLU A 351 11.97 -10.42 -8.97
CA GLU A 351 12.05 -11.77 -9.56
C GLU A 351 13.46 -12.09 -10.07
N MET A 352 14.03 -11.15 -10.84
CA MET A 352 15.36 -11.30 -11.42
C MET A 352 16.48 -11.29 -10.39
N THR A 353 16.39 -10.48 -9.33
CA THR A 353 17.44 -10.44 -8.30
C THR A 353 17.35 -11.59 -7.29
N HIS A 354 16.19 -12.22 -7.16
CA HIS A 354 15.97 -13.35 -6.25
C HIS A 354 15.94 -14.70 -6.97
N ASN A 355 16.11 -14.72 -8.30
CA ASN A 355 16.05 -15.92 -9.14
C ASN A 355 14.75 -16.73 -8.93
N VAL A 356 13.61 -16.03 -8.93
CA VAL A 356 12.28 -16.63 -8.85
C VAL A 356 11.49 -16.27 -10.10
N ASP A 357 10.71 -17.21 -10.61
CA ASP A 357 9.87 -16.99 -11.80
C ASP A 357 8.67 -16.07 -11.50
N ASP A 358 8.19 -16.10 -10.26
CA ASP A 358 7.05 -15.33 -9.76
C ASP A 358 7.29 -14.95 -8.30
N CYS A 359 7.15 -13.67 -7.98
CA CYS A 359 7.35 -13.17 -6.62
C CYS A 359 6.22 -13.58 -5.66
N GLY A 360 5.03 -13.95 -6.17
CA GLY A 360 3.93 -14.47 -5.35
C GLY A 360 3.16 -13.42 -4.55
N PHE A 361 3.40 -12.13 -4.77
CA PHE A 361 2.66 -11.02 -4.14
C PHE A 361 2.56 -9.82 -5.07
N SER A 362 1.56 -8.96 -4.85
CA SER A 362 1.44 -7.69 -5.58
C SER A 362 2.13 -6.57 -4.79
N LEU A 363 3.25 -6.06 -5.32
CA LEU A 363 4.05 -5.05 -4.63
C LEU A 363 3.35 -3.67 -4.58
N ASN A 364 3.21 -3.12 -3.37
CA ASN A 364 2.70 -1.76 -3.18
C ASN A 364 3.46 -0.90 -2.15
N HIS A 365 4.51 -1.44 -1.53
CA HIS A 365 5.28 -0.73 -0.52
C HIS A 365 6.77 -1.13 -0.49
N PRO A 366 7.72 -0.19 -0.31
CA PRO A 366 9.14 -0.53 -0.17
C PRO A 366 9.46 -1.50 0.99
N ASN A 367 8.86 -1.30 2.17
CA ASN A 367 8.98 -2.25 3.28
C ASN A 367 8.42 -3.64 2.95
N GLN A 368 7.35 -3.76 2.14
CA GLN A 368 6.87 -5.06 1.66
C GLN A 368 7.94 -5.78 0.84
N PHE A 369 8.56 -5.08 -0.13
CA PHE A 369 9.67 -5.62 -0.92
C PHE A 369 10.78 -6.17 -0.02
N PHE A 370 11.16 -5.39 0.99
CA PHE A 370 12.21 -5.78 1.94
C PHE A 370 11.85 -7.05 2.71
N LEU A 371 10.64 -7.13 3.27
CA LEU A 371 10.21 -8.30 4.04
C LEU A 371 10.16 -9.56 3.19
N GLU A 372 9.64 -9.45 1.97
CA GLU A 372 9.54 -10.57 1.04
C GLU A 372 10.92 -11.03 0.59
N SER A 373 11.84 -10.10 0.36
CA SER A 373 13.24 -10.42 0.09
C SER A 373 13.87 -11.17 1.27
N GLN A 374 13.72 -10.65 2.49
CA GLN A 374 14.24 -11.30 3.69
C GLN A 374 13.65 -12.70 3.88
N ARG A 375 12.33 -12.87 3.66
CA ARG A 375 11.65 -14.16 3.75
C ARG A 375 12.25 -15.20 2.81
N LEU A 376 12.55 -14.82 1.57
CA LEU A 376 13.20 -15.70 0.60
C LEU A 376 14.66 -16.01 0.98
N LEU A 377 15.42 -15.00 1.40
CA LEU A 377 16.85 -15.17 1.71
C LEU A 377 17.11 -15.94 3.01
N THR A 378 16.22 -15.86 4.01
CA THR A 378 16.36 -16.61 5.27
C THR A 378 15.62 -17.96 5.28
N GLY A 379 14.96 -18.33 4.17
CA GLY A 379 14.19 -19.57 4.07
C GLY A 379 13.03 -19.63 5.06
N GLY A 380 12.42 -18.49 5.39
CA GLY A 380 11.29 -18.38 6.32
C GLY A 380 11.62 -18.58 7.81
N LYS A 381 12.91 -18.63 8.21
CA LYS A 381 13.31 -18.62 9.62
C LYS A 381 13.46 -17.18 10.10
N ASP A 382 12.74 -16.83 11.16
CA ASP A 382 12.92 -15.56 11.88
C ASP A 382 14.37 -15.44 12.37
N ILE A 383 14.93 -14.23 12.30
CA ILE A 383 16.30 -13.91 12.71
C ILE A 383 16.50 -14.35 14.16
N LYS A 384 17.49 -15.22 14.40
CA LYS A 384 17.77 -15.84 15.71
C LYS A 384 17.89 -14.80 16.83
N LYS A 385 17.15 -15.05 17.92
CA LYS A 385 17.24 -14.39 19.22
C LYS A 385 18.57 -14.76 19.88
N GLU A 386 19.49 -13.82 20.07
CA GLU A 386 20.55 -14.00 21.08
C GLU A 386 19.94 -13.82 22.47
N SER A 387 20.18 -14.80 23.33
CA SER A 387 19.73 -14.86 24.72
C SER A 387 20.59 -13.95 25.59
N ILE A 388 19.98 -12.90 26.15
CA ILE A 388 20.59 -12.10 27.21
C ILE A 388 20.05 -12.63 28.55
N HIS A 389 20.95 -13.15 29.39
CA HIS A 389 20.66 -13.51 30.78
C HIS A 389 20.24 -12.26 31.58
N PRO A 390 19.22 -12.34 32.46
CA PRO A 390 18.79 -11.20 33.25
C PRO A 390 19.72 -10.99 34.46
N GLU A 391 20.39 -9.83 34.52
CA GLU A 391 21.00 -9.32 35.74
C GLU A 391 19.97 -8.56 36.61
N THR A 392 20.07 -8.81 37.91
CA THR A 392 19.18 -8.39 39.00
C THR A 392 19.28 -6.88 39.29
N PRO A 393 18.20 -6.18 39.69
CA PRO A 393 18.24 -4.73 39.93
C PRO A 393 18.78 -4.38 41.32
N GLN A 394 19.72 -3.45 41.41
CA GLN A 394 20.08 -2.74 42.65
C GLN A 394 19.57 -1.29 42.67
N PRO A 395 19.36 -0.70 43.86
CA PRO A 395 18.50 0.47 44.06
C PRO A 395 19.22 1.82 43.90
N LYS A 396 18.46 2.83 43.46
CA LYS A 396 18.87 4.24 43.32
C LYS A 396 19.23 4.89 44.67
N PRO A 397 20.22 5.80 44.71
CA PRO A 397 20.25 6.90 45.66
C PRO A 397 19.72 8.19 45.02
N SER A 398 18.93 8.90 45.81
CA SER A 398 18.37 10.24 45.64
C SER A 398 19.41 11.35 45.81
N VAL A 399 19.47 12.37 44.93
CA VAL A 399 19.97 13.72 45.27
C VAL A 399 19.35 14.81 44.35
N GLN A 400 18.60 15.71 45.00
CA GLN A 400 18.52 17.19 44.93
C GLN A 400 18.62 17.98 43.61
N LYS A 401 17.71 18.96 43.50
CA LYS A 401 17.75 20.15 42.62
C LYS A 401 18.93 21.06 42.97
N PRO A 402 19.42 21.85 41.98
CA PRO A 402 19.34 23.30 42.16
C PRO A 402 18.81 24.05 40.93
N LYS A 403 18.55 25.34 41.18
CA LYS A 403 17.85 26.35 40.38
C LYS A 403 18.79 27.14 39.47
N ASP A 404 18.15 27.77 38.48
CA ASP A 404 18.44 29.04 37.78
C ASP A 404 19.71 29.18 36.91
N ALA A 405 19.48 29.42 35.61
CA ALA A 405 20.06 30.57 34.90
C ALA A 405 19.31 30.80 33.57
N SER A 406 18.35 31.70 33.61
CA SER A 406 17.79 32.41 32.46
C SER A 406 18.84 33.35 31.88
N SER A 407 19.36 33.09 30.69
CA SER A 407 19.83 34.11 29.71
C SER A 407 20.49 33.46 28.50
N ALA A 408 19.70 32.94 27.56
CA ALA A 408 20.17 32.70 26.18
C ALA A 408 19.01 32.61 25.16
N LEU A 409 17.82 33.14 25.48
CA LEU A 409 16.61 32.90 24.68
C LEU A 409 16.35 33.90 23.56
N ALA A 410 17.29 34.82 23.27
CA ALA A 410 17.07 35.88 22.28
C ALA A 410 17.87 35.73 20.97
N SER A 411 18.73 34.71 20.84
CA SER A 411 19.53 34.50 19.62
C SER A 411 19.23 33.18 18.89
N LEU A 412 18.18 32.46 19.30
CA LEU A 412 17.76 31.17 18.74
C LEU A 412 16.64 31.29 17.69
N ASN A 413 15.97 32.45 17.57
CA ASN A 413 14.73 32.56 16.79
C ASN A 413 14.89 32.89 15.30
N SER A 414 16.09 33.14 14.76
CA SER A 414 16.21 33.42 13.30
C SER A 414 16.70 32.23 12.47
N SER A 415 17.11 31.13 13.10
CA SER A 415 17.66 29.94 12.41
C SER A 415 16.71 28.74 12.40
N LEU A 416 15.61 28.80 13.14
CA LEU A 416 14.65 27.69 13.30
C LEU A 416 13.51 27.72 12.27
N ASP A 417 13.21 28.87 11.69
CA ASP A 417 12.04 29.03 10.82
C ASP A 417 12.22 28.49 9.39
N MET A 418 13.46 28.25 8.92
CA MET A 418 13.68 27.83 7.53
C MET A 418 13.47 26.33 7.24
N ASP A 419 13.33 25.48 8.27
CA ASP A 419 13.19 24.02 8.09
C ASP A 419 11.88 23.43 8.66
N LEU A 420 11.04 24.25 9.30
CA LEU A 420 9.77 23.80 9.91
C LEU A 420 8.58 23.89 8.95
N GLU A 421 8.52 24.91 8.09
CA GLU A 421 7.43 25.15 7.13
C GLU A 421 7.27 24.04 6.07
N GLY A 422 8.34 23.29 5.76
CA GLY A 422 8.28 22.23 4.74
C GLY A 422 7.71 20.88 5.22
N LEU A 423 7.60 20.66 6.54
CA LEU A 423 7.10 19.39 7.06
C LEU A 423 5.57 19.27 6.91
N GLU A 424 4.82 20.35 7.08
CA GLU A 424 3.35 20.30 7.05
C GLU A 424 2.80 20.13 5.63
N GLU A 425 3.47 20.68 4.62
CA GLU A 425 3.08 20.53 3.20
C GLU A 425 3.21 19.08 2.68
N TYR A 426 4.12 18.27 3.23
CA TYR A 426 4.36 16.89 2.75
C TYR A 426 3.46 15.82 3.37
N PHE A 427 2.91 16.11 4.54
CA PHE A 427 1.99 15.23 5.25
C PHE A 427 0.53 15.63 5.07
N SER A 428 0.28 16.82 4.51
CA SER A 428 -1.04 17.29 4.10
C SER A 428 -1.27 16.97 2.62
N THR A 429 -1.39 15.69 2.28
CA THR A 429 -2.03 15.16 1.04
C THR A 429 -2.02 13.64 1.04
#